data_AF-A0A924UZB5-F1
#
_entry.id   AF-A0A924UZB5-F1
#
_cell.length_a   1.000
_cell.length_b   1.000
_cell.length_c   1.000
_cell.angle_alpha   90.00
_cell.angle_beta   90.00
_cell.angle_gamma   90.00
#
_symmetry.space_group_name_H-M   'P 1'
#
loop_
_entity.id
_entity.type
_entity.pdbx_description
1 polymer ?
#
loop_
_entity_poly.entity_id
_entity_poly.type
_entity_poly.pdbx_seq_one_letter_code
_entity_poly.pdbx_strand_id
1 'polypeptide(L)'
;MASIRVRSGKLFVDFRYQGIRCRETTFLNDTPTNQKKLNAIMDKMEAEITLGIFDYAAYFPKSPKADEMTQLKERVRSVSSNVPTFSKFSQIWLSEKQVEWRNSYKRKVATTIGNYLLPYFGVKPMNLIVKADLLAFRASLGKVKYGKKPR
;
A
#
# COMPACT_ATOMS: atom_id res chain seq x y z
N MET A 1 17.69 -1.54 15.92
CA MET A 1 18.95 -0.81 15.90
C MET A 1 19.69 -1.18 14.64
N ALA A 2 20.03 -0.18 13.87
CA ALA A 2 20.87 -0.28 12.71
C ALA A 2 22.34 -0.39 13.13
N SER A 3 23.16 -0.98 12.27
CA SER A 3 24.60 -1.07 12.49
C SER A 3 25.35 -0.71 11.21
N ILE A 4 26.43 0.03 11.37
CA ILE A 4 27.41 0.28 10.30
C ILE A 4 28.48 -0.78 10.39
N ARG A 5 28.84 -1.36 9.25
CA ARG A 5 29.88 -2.39 9.16
C ARG A 5 30.73 -2.15 7.93
N VAL A 6 31.89 -2.78 7.89
CA VAL A 6 32.85 -2.67 6.79
C VAL A 6 32.86 -3.97 6.00
N ARG A 7 32.82 -3.87 4.67
CA ARG A 7 33.01 -5.00 3.76
C ARG A 7 33.91 -4.58 2.62
N SER A 8 35.03 -5.26 2.45
CA SER A 8 35.99 -4.98 1.37
C SER A 8 36.44 -3.51 1.32
N GLY A 9 36.68 -2.89 2.48
CA GLY A 9 37.12 -1.49 2.60
C GLY A 9 36.03 -0.43 2.43
N LYS A 10 34.78 -0.82 2.18
CA LYS A 10 33.63 0.09 2.07
C LYS A 10 32.68 -0.06 3.24
N LEU A 11 32.06 1.06 3.62
CA LEU A 11 31.04 1.09 4.65
C LEU A 11 29.70 0.60 4.08
N PHE A 12 28.98 -0.22 4.85
CA PHE A 12 27.61 -0.60 4.56
C PHE A 12 26.74 -0.47 5.79
N VAL A 13 25.45 -0.28 5.55
CA VAL A 13 24.42 -0.08 6.56
C VAL A 13 23.55 -1.33 6.64
N ASP A 14 23.35 -1.87 7.83
CA ASP A 14 22.47 -3.01 8.11
C ASP A 14 21.38 -2.58 9.09
N PHE A 15 20.15 -2.54 8.62
CA PHE A 15 18.99 -2.11 9.41
C PHE A 15 17.75 -2.91 9.06
N ARG A 16 16.68 -2.71 9.83
CA ARG A 16 15.36 -3.28 9.53
C ARG A 16 14.36 -2.15 9.29
N TYR A 17 13.57 -2.29 8.24
CA TYR A 17 12.45 -1.41 7.93
C TYR A 17 11.25 -2.27 7.50
N GLN A 18 10.05 -1.99 8.01
CA GLN A 18 8.84 -2.80 7.80
C GLN A 18 9.03 -4.32 8.01
N GLY A 19 9.86 -4.72 8.99
CA GLY A 19 10.17 -6.13 9.27
C GLY A 19 11.20 -6.78 8.34
N ILE A 20 11.61 -6.11 7.26
CA ILE A 20 12.58 -6.61 6.28
C ILE A 20 13.97 -6.11 6.64
N ARG A 21 14.97 -6.99 6.54
CA ARG A 21 16.39 -6.64 6.69
C ARG A 21 16.92 -6.00 5.40
N CYS A 22 17.45 -4.79 5.53
CA CYS A 22 18.03 -4.02 4.44
C CYS A 22 19.53 -3.88 4.70
N ARG A 23 20.34 -4.29 3.72
CA ARG A 23 21.80 -4.19 3.74
C ARG A 23 22.25 -3.40 2.54
N GLU A 24 22.55 -2.13 2.76
CA GLU A 24 22.89 -1.19 1.70
C GLU A 24 24.36 -0.82 1.76
N THR A 25 25.08 -1.10 0.67
CA THR A 25 26.52 -0.78 0.58
C THR A 25 26.68 0.65 0.10
N THR A 26 27.45 1.45 0.84
CA THR A 26 27.76 2.82 0.45
C THR A 26 29.02 2.87 -0.42
N PHE A 27 29.21 3.98 -1.12
CA PHE A 27 30.45 4.24 -1.87
C PHE A 27 31.57 4.81 -0.99
N LEU A 28 31.36 4.94 0.32
CA LEU A 28 32.32 5.55 1.25
C LEU A 28 33.36 4.52 1.69
N ASN A 29 34.64 4.90 1.59
CA ASN A 29 35.75 4.13 2.16
C ASN A 29 35.73 4.22 3.68
N ASP A 30 36.24 3.18 4.32
CA ASP A 30 36.38 3.08 5.76
C ASP A 30 37.41 4.07 6.30
N THR A 31 36.94 5.26 6.68
CA THR A 31 37.74 6.31 7.33
C THR A 31 36.96 6.86 8.52
N PRO A 32 37.63 7.33 9.59
CA PRO A 32 36.96 7.87 10.78
C PRO A 32 35.97 9.00 10.45
N THR A 33 36.34 9.87 9.50
CA THR A 33 35.49 10.97 9.02
C THR A 33 34.23 10.47 8.32
N ASN A 34 34.35 9.45 7.45
CA ASN A 34 33.21 8.87 6.75
C ASN A 34 32.31 8.06 7.68
N GLN A 35 32.89 7.33 8.64
CA GLN A 35 32.14 6.64 9.69
C GLN A 35 31.30 7.62 10.51
N LYS A 36 31.89 8.75 10.94
CA LYS A 36 31.15 9.78 11.70
C LYS A 36 30.00 10.40 10.90
N LYS A 37 30.22 10.69 9.61
CA LYS A 37 29.16 11.20 8.71
C LYS A 37 28.03 10.17 8.53
N LEU A 38 28.38 8.90 8.32
CA LEU A 38 27.41 7.84 8.10
C LEU A 38 26.61 7.53 9.38
N ASN A 39 27.23 7.61 10.56
CA ASN A 39 26.51 7.51 11.84
C ASN A 39 25.45 8.60 11.97
N ALA A 40 25.79 9.86 11.69
CA ALA A 40 24.81 10.96 11.76
C ALA A 40 23.62 10.76 10.79
N ILE A 41 23.87 10.23 9.58
CA ILE A 41 22.81 9.86 8.64
C ILE A 41 21.98 8.71 9.20
N MET A 42 22.62 7.69 9.79
CA MET A 42 21.93 6.56 10.39
C MET A 42 20.99 7.00 11.52
N ASP A 43 21.45 7.88 12.41
CA ASP A 43 20.64 8.42 13.51
C ASP A 43 19.40 9.15 12.97
N LYS A 44 19.57 9.94 11.90
CA LYS A 44 18.46 10.60 11.21
C LYS A 44 17.50 9.58 10.60
N MET A 45 18.00 8.55 9.95
CA MET A 45 17.16 7.49 9.36
C MET A 45 16.38 6.74 10.45
N GLU A 46 17.00 6.41 11.59
CA GLU A 46 16.30 5.77 12.71
C GLU A 46 15.20 6.65 13.28
N ALA A 47 15.46 7.96 13.44
CA ALA A 47 14.45 8.93 13.86
C ALA A 47 13.28 8.99 12.86
N GLU A 48 13.56 9.07 11.56
CA GLU A 48 12.52 9.09 10.52
C GLU A 48 11.73 7.78 10.44
N ILE A 49 12.36 6.62 10.68
CA ILE A 49 11.69 5.32 10.74
C ILE A 49 10.74 5.29 11.93
N THR A 50 11.20 5.79 13.08
CA THR A 50 10.41 5.89 14.31
C THR A 50 9.21 6.82 14.14
N LEU A 51 9.40 7.95 13.47
CA LEU A 51 8.35 8.92 13.13
C LEU A 51 7.43 8.45 11.99
N GLY A 52 7.75 7.35 11.31
CA GLY A 52 6.97 6.82 10.19
C GLY A 52 7.06 7.63 8.90
N ILE A 53 7.96 8.61 8.81
CA ILE A 53 8.15 9.48 7.64
C ILE A 53 9.28 8.99 6.71
N PHE A 54 10.06 8.01 7.15
CA PHE A 54 11.20 7.48 6.40
C PHE A 54 10.85 7.07 4.96
N ASP A 55 11.65 7.53 4.01
CA ASP A 55 11.54 7.19 2.60
C ASP A 55 12.79 6.45 2.12
N TYR A 56 12.65 5.14 1.92
CA TYR A 56 13.75 4.28 1.50
C TYR A 56 14.36 4.71 0.17
N ALA A 57 13.53 5.09 -0.81
CA ALA A 57 13.97 5.43 -2.15
C ALA A 57 14.75 6.77 -2.16
N ALA A 58 14.47 7.67 -1.20
CA ALA A 58 15.22 8.91 -1.04
C ALA A 58 16.66 8.68 -0.58
N TYR A 59 16.91 7.72 0.31
CA TYR A 59 18.25 7.37 0.79
C TYR A 59 18.99 6.43 -0.15
N PHE A 60 18.30 5.45 -0.74
CA PHE A 60 18.90 4.41 -1.58
C PHE A 60 18.21 4.29 -2.95
N PRO A 61 18.23 5.34 -3.79
CA PRO A 61 17.50 5.35 -5.06
C PRO A 61 18.00 4.30 -6.07
N LYS A 62 19.25 3.85 -5.93
CA LYS A 62 19.85 2.82 -6.80
C LYS A 62 19.78 1.42 -6.22
N SER A 63 19.13 1.24 -5.07
CA SER A 63 18.99 -0.09 -4.47
C SER A 63 17.97 -0.92 -5.26
N PRO A 64 18.24 -2.20 -5.52
CA PRO A 64 17.24 -3.10 -6.09
C PRO A 64 16.01 -3.28 -5.19
N LYS A 65 16.10 -2.92 -3.90
CA LYS A 65 15.00 -2.97 -2.95
C LYS A 65 14.14 -1.71 -2.92
N ALA A 66 14.50 -0.65 -3.65
CA ALA A 66 13.78 0.63 -3.59
C ALA A 66 12.31 0.48 -4.02
N ASP A 67 12.05 -0.23 -5.13
CA ASP A 67 10.70 -0.47 -5.62
C ASP A 67 9.88 -1.38 -4.68
N GLU A 68 10.50 -2.46 -4.21
CA GLU A 68 9.90 -3.40 -3.25
C GLU A 68 9.48 -2.67 -1.97
N MET A 69 10.36 -1.80 -1.44
CA MET A 69 10.11 -1.09 -0.19
C MET A 69 9.04 -0.01 -0.33
N THR A 70 8.95 0.60 -1.50
CA THR A 70 7.90 1.58 -1.83
C THR A 70 6.54 0.90 -1.86
N GLN A 71 6.43 -0.23 -2.56
CA GLN A 71 5.19 -1.01 -2.62
C GLN A 71 4.75 -1.53 -1.23
N LEU A 72 5.72 -1.93 -0.39
CA LEU A 72 5.43 -2.33 0.99
C LEU A 72 4.93 -1.17 1.84
N LYS A 73 5.53 0.02 1.72
CA LYS A 73 5.07 1.22 2.42
C LYS A 73 3.64 1.57 2.00
N GLU A 74 3.30 1.46 0.73
CA GLU A 74 1.93 1.66 0.23
C GLU A 74 0.95 0.60 0.75
N ARG A 75 1.37 -0.67 0.79
CA ARG A 75 0.55 -1.76 1.34
C ARG A 75 0.34 -1.61 2.85
N VAL A 76 1.38 -1.23 3.60
CA VAL A 76 1.25 -0.95 5.03
C VAL A 76 0.36 0.27 5.23
N ARG A 77 0.53 1.34 4.45
CA ARG A 77 -0.36 2.50 4.49
C ARG A 77 -1.81 2.12 4.21
N SER A 78 -2.08 1.18 3.30
CA SER A 78 -3.45 0.75 3.00
C SER A 78 -4.08 -0.14 4.07
N VAL A 79 -3.26 -0.91 4.80
CA VAL A 79 -3.73 -1.72 5.95
C VAL A 79 -3.85 -0.89 7.23
N SER A 80 -2.92 0.06 7.45
CA SER A 80 -2.86 0.93 8.64
C SER A 80 -3.73 2.17 8.53
N SER A 81 -4.13 2.56 7.32
CA SER A 81 -5.15 3.58 7.17
C SER A 81 -6.46 3.01 7.70
N ASN A 82 -7.13 3.71 8.62
CA ASN A 82 -8.51 3.48 9.08
C ASN A 82 -9.57 3.54 7.94
N VAL A 83 -9.13 3.32 6.70
CA VAL A 83 -9.93 3.40 5.50
C VAL A 83 -10.82 2.16 5.47
N PRO A 84 -12.15 2.35 5.46
CA PRO A 84 -13.07 1.24 5.42
C PRO A 84 -12.89 0.45 4.13
N THR A 85 -13.22 -0.84 4.20
CA THR A 85 -13.44 -1.64 3.00
C THR A 85 -14.60 -1.07 2.21
N PHE A 86 -14.64 -1.35 0.91
CA PHE A 86 -15.77 -0.97 0.05
C PHE A 86 -17.10 -1.49 0.62
N SER A 87 -17.12 -2.71 1.20
CA SER A 87 -18.31 -3.25 1.85
C SER A 87 -18.79 -2.36 2.98
N LYS A 88 -17.90 -2.01 3.93
CA LYS A 88 -18.27 -1.17 5.07
C LYS A 88 -18.68 0.24 4.64
N PHE A 89 -17.96 0.82 3.69
CA PHE A 89 -18.28 2.12 3.11
C PHE A 89 -19.66 2.11 2.42
N SER A 90 -19.91 1.14 1.54
CA SER A 90 -21.15 1.05 0.77
C SER A 90 -22.39 0.87 1.64
N GLN A 91 -22.28 0.18 2.78
CA GLN A 91 -23.37 0.08 3.77
C GLN A 91 -23.72 1.43 4.37
N ILE A 92 -22.71 2.20 4.82
CA ILE A 92 -22.90 3.53 5.40
C ILE A 92 -23.52 4.45 4.34
N TRP A 93 -22.89 4.52 3.16
CA TRP A 93 -23.36 5.35 2.04
C TRP A 93 -24.79 5.01 1.63
N LEU A 94 -25.14 3.72 1.56
CA LEU A 94 -26.50 3.30 1.22
C LEU A 94 -27.49 3.71 2.30
N SER A 95 -27.11 3.63 3.58
CA SER A 95 -27.97 4.03 4.70
C SER A 95 -28.30 5.52 4.70
N GLU A 96 -27.33 6.35 4.31
CA GLU A 96 -27.48 7.80 4.19
C GLU A 96 -28.28 8.18 2.93
N LYS A 97 -27.91 7.62 1.78
CA LYS A 97 -28.48 8.00 0.49
C LYS A 97 -29.85 7.43 0.20
N GLN A 98 -30.20 6.29 0.78
CA GLN A 98 -31.51 5.70 0.53
C GLN A 98 -32.65 6.63 1.00
N VAL A 99 -32.46 7.48 2.01
CA VAL A 99 -33.53 8.35 2.54
C VAL A 99 -34.10 9.27 1.45
N GLU A 100 -33.27 9.68 0.49
CA GLU A 100 -33.64 10.55 -0.64
C GLU A 100 -34.48 9.83 -1.72
N TRP A 101 -34.60 8.49 -1.67
CA TRP A 101 -35.05 7.68 -2.78
C TRP A 101 -36.39 6.98 -2.57
N ARG A 102 -37.13 6.78 -3.68
CA ARG A 102 -38.29 5.87 -3.72
C ARG A 102 -37.86 4.41 -3.53
N ASN A 103 -38.74 3.60 -2.94
CA ASN A 103 -38.47 2.20 -2.59
C ASN A 103 -38.01 1.32 -3.76
N SER A 104 -38.52 1.55 -4.98
CA SER A 104 -38.08 0.82 -6.17
C SER A 104 -36.63 1.11 -6.53
N TYR A 105 -36.19 2.37 -6.42
CA TYR A 105 -34.82 2.78 -6.69
C TYR A 105 -33.86 2.28 -5.60
N LYS A 106 -34.26 2.38 -4.31
CA LYS A 106 -33.51 1.76 -3.19
C LYS A 106 -33.19 0.29 -3.48
N ARG A 107 -34.21 -0.49 -3.85
CA ARG A 107 -34.06 -1.91 -4.20
C ARG A 107 -33.11 -2.11 -5.38
N LYS A 108 -33.26 -1.32 -6.44
CA LYS A 108 -32.38 -1.41 -7.63
C LYS A 108 -30.92 -1.16 -7.25
N VAL A 109 -30.63 -0.07 -6.54
CA VAL A 109 -29.27 0.28 -6.11
C VAL A 109 -28.69 -0.78 -5.17
N ALA A 110 -29.45 -1.23 -4.16
CA ALA A 110 -29.02 -2.29 -3.25
C ALA A 110 -28.70 -3.59 -3.99
N THR A 111 -29.52 -3.96 -4.98
CA THR A 111 -29.30 -5.13 -5.84
C THR A 111 -28.05 -4.97 -6.70
N THR A 112 -27.84 -3.79 -7.27
CA THR A 112 -26.63 -3.51 -8.07
C THR A 112 -25.37 -3.60 -7.23
N ILE A 113 -25.38 -3.00 -6.04
CA ILE A 113 -24.26 -3.08 -5.09
C ILE A 113 -24.01 -4.53 -4.67
N GLY A 114 -25.06 -5.23 -4.24
CA GLY A 114 -24.96 -6.60 -3.72
C GLY A 114 -24.51 -7.62 -4.77
N ASN A 115 -25.05 -7.55 -5.98
CA ASN A 115 -24.81 -8.58 -7.00
C ASN A 115 -23.56 -8.34 -7.83
N TYR A 116 -23.13 -7.08 -8.00
CA TYR A 116 -22.03 -6.75 -8.91
C TYR A 116 -20.84 -6.12 -8.20
N LEU A 117 -21.06 -5.17 -7.29
CA LEU A 117 -19.96 -4.41 -6.69
C LEU A 117 -19.33 -5.13 -5.49
N LEU A 118 -20.14 -5.68 -4.58
CA LEU A 118 -19.63 -6.40 -3.40
C LEU A 118 -18.81 -7.65 -3.75
N PRO A 119 -19.18 -8.49 -4.73
CA PRO A 119 -18.38 -9.67 -5.08
C PRO A 119 -16.97 -9.33 -5.58
N TYR A 120 -16.80 -8.15 -6.21
CA TYR A 120 -15.54 -7.76 -6.82
C TYR A 120 -14.69 -6.82 -5.93
N PHE A 121 -15.34 -5.91 -5.21
CA PHE A 121 -14.67 -4.86 -4.44
C PHE A 121 -14.84 -5.00 -2.93
N GLY A 122 -15.76 -5.84 -2.44
CA GLY A 122 -16.25 -5.79 -1.05
C GLY A 122 -15.16 -5.84 0.03
N VAL A 123 -14.13 -6.68 -0.15
CA VAL A 123 -13.00 -6.82 0.79
C VAL A 123 -11.88 -5.82 0.54
N LYS A 124 -11.87 -5.12 -0.60
CA LYS A 124 -10.82 -4.15 -0.93
C LYS A 124 -11.00 -2.87 -0.10
N PRO A 125 -9.95 -2.38 0.57
CA PRO A 125 -9.90 -1.01 1.10
C PRO A 125 -10.20 0.02 0.01
N MET A 126 -10.94 1.09 0.34
CA MET A 126 -11.34 2.10 -0.65
C MET A 126 -10.15 2.75 -1.37
N ASN A 127 -9.03 2.96 -0.69
CA ASN A 127 -7.83 3.57 -1.26
C ASN A 127 -7.04 2.66 -2.21
N LEU A 128 -7.33 1.35 -2.23
CA LEU A 128 -6.70 0.39 -3.14
C LEU A 128 -7.51 0.17 -4.43
N ILE A 129 -8.72 0.74 -4.53
CA ILE A 129 -9.53 0.65 -5.75
C ILE A 129 -9.01 1.71 -6.73
N VAL A 130 -8.22 1.26 -7.73
CA VAL A 130 -7.64 2.14 -8.74
C VAL A 130 -8.43 2.09 -10.05
N LYS A 131 -8.17 3.04 -10.96
CA LYS A 131 -8.83 3.10 -12.28
C LYS A 131 -8.69 1.80 -13.07
N ALA A 132 -7.55 1.11 -12.93
CA ALA A 132 -7.33 -0.18 -13.58
C ALA A 132 -8.33 -1.26 -13.09
N ASP A 133 -8.63 -1.31 -11.79
CA ASP A 133 -9.64 -2.23 -11.26
C ASP A 133 -11.04 -1.93 -11.82
N LEU A 134 -11.39 -0.64 -11.98
CA LEU A 134 -12.67 -0.24 -12.55
C LEU A 134 -12.80 -0.65 -14.02
N LEU A 135 -11.72 -0.50 -14.80
CA LEU A 135 -11.69 -0.94 -16.20
C LEU A 135 -11.78 -2.46 -16.32
N ALA A 136 -11.07 -3.20 -15.48
CA ALA A 136 -11.13 -4.65 -15.42
C ALA A 136 -12.53 -5.14 -15.04
N PHE A 137 -13.15 -4.52 -14.04
CA PHE A 137 -14.53 -4.80 -13.63
C PHE A 137 -15.51 -4.51 -14.77
N ARG A 138 -15.42 -3.35 -15.43
CA ARG A 138 -16.27 -3.02 -16.58
C ARG A 138 -16.14 -4.05 -17.70
N ALA A 139 -14.92 -4.47 -18.01
CA ALA A 139 -14.67 -5.51 -19.00
C ALA A 139 -15.26 -6.86 -18.56
N SER A 140 -15.22 -7.19 -17.26
CA SER A 140 -15.83 -8.41 -16.73
C SER A 140 -17.35 -8.43 -16.93
N LEU A 141 -18.03 -7.30 -16.73
CA LEU A 141 -19.48 -7.19 -16.95
C LEU A 141 -19.87 -7.41 -18.42
N GLY A 142 -19.03 -6.94 -19.35
CA GLY A 142 -19.23 -7.16 -20.79
C GLY A 142 -19.00 -8.62 -21.22
N LYS A 143 -18.29 -9.42 -20.43
CA LYS A 143 -18.02 -10.85 -20.70
C LYS A 143 -19.03 -11.79 -20.04
N VAL A 144 -19.86 -11.31 -19.13
CA VAL A 144 -20.93 -12.12 -18.51
C VAL A 144 -21.95 -12.47 -19.59
N LYS A 145 -21.92 -13.72 -20.08
CA LYS A 145 -22.98 -14.28 -20.92
C LYS A 145 -24.23 -14.43 -20.05
N TYR A 146 -25.28 -13.67 -20.35
CA TYR A 146 -26.59 -13.86 -19.72
C TYR A 146 -27.12 -15.27 -20.03
N GLY A 147 -27.46 -16.03 -18.99
CA GLY A 147 -28.13 -17.32 -19.13
C GLY A 147 -28.07 -18.18 -17.87
N LYS A 148 -28.95 -17.91 -16.88
CA LYS A 148 -29.40 -19.00 -16.03
C LYS A 148 -30.15 -19.98 -16.95
N LYS A 149 -29.69 -21.23 -17.07
CA LYS A 149 -30.55 -22.29 -17.61
C LYS A 149 -31.79 -22.37 -16.70
N PRO A 150 -33.01 -22.22 -17.23
CA PRO A 150 -34.20 -22.52 -16.45
C PRO A 150 -34.16 -24.01 -16.09
N ARG A 151 -34.47 -24.32 -14.82
CA ARG A 151 -34.88 -25.67 -14.42
C ARG A 151 -36.36 -25.83 -14.72
#